data_AF-A0A935Z5G0-F1
#
_entry.id   AF-A0A935Z5G0-F1
#
_cell.length_a   1.000
_cell.length_b   1.000
_cell.length_c   1.000
_cell.angle_alpha   90.00
_cell.angle_beta   90.00
_cell.angle_gamma   90.00
#
_symmetry.space_group_name_H-M   'P 1'
#
loop_
_entity.id
_entity.type
_entity.pdbx_description
1 polymer ?
#
loop_
_entity_poly.entity_id
_entity_poly.type
_entity_poly.pdbx_seq_one_letter_code
_entity_poly.pdbx_strand_id
1 'polypeptide(L)'
;MTLSHMRSLREVARAFFSFGSPRLLGAQLLVAVALRPFVGQPSVWDLVVIAGVAVYWPIQEWWLHKVLLHAKPVRLFGRSIALGAARTHGYHHAHPTCAASTLLPTSTVAVLVPIHLALWLVLAPTRGAACTGIVALGAAALLYEWIHFLTHSAYRPTTAWFAEVKRRHMLHHHKSPDRFFAFVVPSVDDWMGTGK
;
A
#
# COMPACT_ATOMS: atom_id res chain seq x y z
N MET A 1 6.40 -18.64 5.72
CA MET A 1 5.34 -18.36 6.72
C MET A 1 4.02 -18.22 5.99
N THR A 2 2.98 -18.95 6.42
CA THR A 2 1.68 -19.00 5.73
C THR A 2 0.61 -18.30 6.56
N LEU A 3 -0.20 -17.44 5.93
CA LEU A 3 -1.19 -16.59 6.61
C LEU A 3 -2.52 -17.28 6.95
N SER A 4 -2.81 -18.43 6.31
CA SER A 4 -4.10 -19.14 6.39
C SER A 4 -4.46 -19.69 7.78
N HIS A 5 -3.54 -19.68 8.73
CA HIS A 5 -3.79 -20.16 10.10
C HIS A 5 -3.95 -19.03 11.12
N MET A 6 -3.58 -17.80 10.77
CA MET A 6 -3.59 -16.67 11.71
C MET A 6 -5.02 -16.11 11.82
N ARG A 7 -5.59 -16.15 13.03
CA ARG A 7 -7.01 -15.81 13.26
C ARG A 7 -7.19 -14.58 14.15
N SER A 8 -6.13 -14.12 14.81
CA SER A 8 -6.16 -12.94 15.68
C SER A 8 -5.28 -11.80 15.17
N LEU A 9 -5.66 -10.56 15.47
CA LEU A 9 -4.85 -9.38 15.12
C LEU A 9 -3.44 -9.45 15.71
N ARG A 10 -3.29 -10.03 16.90
CA ARG A 10 -2.00 -10.16 17.59
C ARG A 10 -1.05 -11.08 16.83
N GLU A 11 -1.52 -12.23 16.35
CA GLU A 11 -0.72 -13.15 15.54
C GLU A 11 -0.30 -12.50 14.23
N VAL A 12 -1.26 -11.87 13.54
CA VAL A 12 -1.01 -11.18 12.27
C VAL A 12 -0.03 -10.03 12.46
N ALA A 13 -0.15 -9.23 13.52
CA ALA A 13 0.77 -8.13 13.82
C ALA A 13 2.20 -8.61 14.08
N ARG A 14 2.38 -9.67 14.89
CA ARG A 14 3.72 -10.24 15.13
C ARG A 14 4.35 -10.73 13.83
N ALA A 15 3.57 -11.39 12.98
CA ALA A 15 4.00 -11.88 11.68
C ALA A 15 4.35 -10.71 10.74
N PHE A 16 3.50 -9.69 10.66
CA PHE A 16 3.69 -8.49 9.84
C PHE A 16 4.99 -7.77 10.19
N PHE A 17 5.21 -7.47 11.48
CA PHE A 17 6.44 -6.86 11.96
C PHE A 17 7.64 -7.83 12.03
N SER A 18 7.53 -9.05 11.50
CA SER A 18 8.70 -9.91 11.27
C SER A 18 9.46 -9.54 9.98
N PHE A 19 8.81 -8.78 9.08
CA PHE A 19 9.35 -8.39 7.77
C PHE A 19 10.03 -7.00 7.79
N GLY A 20 10.97 -6.80 6.87
CA GLY A 20 11.71 -5.54 6.74
C GLY A 20 10.85 -4.36 6.28
N SER A 21 9.97 -4.55 5.29
CA SER A 21 9.15 -3.45 4.74
C SER A 21 8.27 -2.76 5.81
N PRO A 22 7.42 -3.48 6.59
CA PRO A 22 6.66 -2.88 7.68
C PRO A 22 7.51 -2.19 8.74
N ARG A 23 8.69 -2.74 9.07
CA ARG A 23 9.61 -2.13 10.04
C ARG A 23 10.18 -0.82 9.53
N LEU A 24 10.57 -0.75 8.26
CA LEU A 24 11.10 0.47 7.65
C LEU A 24 10.03 1.56 7.56
N LEU A 25 8.83 1.22 7.07
CA LEU A 25 7.69 2.15 7.02
C LEU A 25 7.29 2.61 8.42
N GLY A 26 7.22 1.68 9.38
CA GLY A 26 6.94 1.98 10.78
C GLY A 26 7.98 2.90 11.41
N ALA A 27 9.28 2.63 11.21
CA ALA A 27 10.36 3.48 11.71
C ALA A 27 10.31 4.89 11.10
N GLN A 28 10.12 5.00 9.77
CA GLN A 28 9.96 6.28 9.09
C GLN A 28 8.78 7.07 9.67
N LEU A 29 7.63 6.42 9.83
CA LEU A 29 6.42 7.05 10.38
C LEU A 29 6.64 7.51 11.82
N LEU A 30 7.22 6.67 12.67
CA LEU A 30 7.51 7.00 14.07
C LEU A 30 8.45 8.21 14.17
N VAL A 31 9.53 8.24 13.38
CA VAL A 31 10.46 9.37 13.36
C VAL A 31 9.76 10.64 12.87
N ALA A 32 8.99 10.58 11.79
CA ALA A 32 8.31 11.75 11.25
C ALA A 32 7.27 12.31 12.24
N VAL A 33 6.47 11.44 12.89
CA VAL A 33 5.51 11.84 13.93
C VAL A 33 6.23 12.46 15.12
N ALA A 34 7.35 11.87 15.58
CA ALA A 34 8.13 12.39 16.70
C ALA A 34 8.76 13.76 16.38
N LEU A 35 9.18 13.99 15.13
CA LEU A 35 9.75 15.26 14.69
C LEU A 35 8.69 16.33 14.43
N ARG A 36 7.44 15.96 14.10
CA ARG A 36 6.42 16.91 13.67
C ARG A 36 6.23 18.10 14.62
N PRO A 37 6.18 17.96 15.96
CA PRO A 37 6.04 19.10 16.88
C PRO A 37 7.21 20.10 16.85
N PHE A 38 8.39 19.67 16.39
CA PHE A 38 9.62 20.47 16.34
C PHE A 38 9.88 21.09 14.96
N VAL A 39 9.08 20.74 13.95
CA VAL A 39 9.28 21.17 12.56
C VAL A 39 8.11 22.04 12.12
N GLY A 40 8.22 23.35 12.34
CA GLY A 40 7.23 24.35 11.93
C GLY A 40 5.91 24.29 12.70
N GLN A 41 5.22 25.43 12.78
CA GLN A 41 3.92 25.51 13.45
C GLN A 41 2.82 24.82 12.63
N PRO A 42 1.78 24.25 13.27
CA PRO A 42 0.57 23.82 12.57
C PRO A 42 -0.04 24.97 11.76
N SER A 43 -0.53 24.65 10.57
CA SER A 43 -1.02 25.61 9.59
C SER A 43 -2.13 25.01 8.72
N VAL A 44 -2.82 25.85 7.94
CA VAL A 44 -3.81 25.38 6.96
C VAL A 44 -3.21 24.39 5.94
N TRP A 45 -1.91 24.52 5.64
CA TRP A 45 -1.22 23.64 4.71
C TRP A 45 -1.16 22.20 5.19
N ASP A 46 -1.17 21.95 6.51
CA ASP A 46 -1.25 20.60 7.05
C ASP A 46 -2.56 19.91 6.67
N LEU A 47 -3.68 20.64 6.76
CA LEU A 47 -4.99 20.14 6.35
C LEU A 47 -5.06 19.90 4.84
N VAL A 48 -4.53 20.84 4.04
CA VAL A 48 -4.46 20.70 2.58
C VAL A 48 -3.67 19.46 2.19
N VAL A 49 -2.52 19.23 2.84
CA VAL A 49 -1.68 18.05 2.59
C VAL A 49 -2.39 16.75 2.98
N ILE A 50 -3.00 16.69 4.16
CA ILE A 50 -3.73 15.50 4.61
C ILE A 50 -4.89 15.19 3.66
N ALA A 51 -5.70 16.19 3.31
CA ALA A 51 -6.81 16.03 2.37
C ALA A 51 -6.31 15.61 0.98
N GLY A 52 -5.22 16.23 0.51
CA GLY A 52 -4.57 15.88 -0.75
C GLY A 52 -4.13 14.42 -0.79
N VAL A 53 -3.45 13.94 0.25
CA VAL A 53 -3.03 12.53 0.36
C VAL A 53 -4.25 11.60 0.43
N ALA A 54 -5.29 11.95 1.18
CA ALA A 54 -6.49 11.13 1.32
C ALA A 54 -7.24 10.95 -0.03
N VAL A 55 -7.23 11.96 -0.90
CA VAL A 55 -7.81 11.88 -2.25
C VAL A 55 -6.86 11.17 -3.21
N TYR A 56 -5.57 11.49 -3.14
CA TYR A 56 -4.55 10.98 -4.05
C TYR A 56 -4.31 9.48 -3.88
N TRP A 57 -4.17 9.01 -2.64
CA TRP A 57 -3.76 7.63 -2.34
C TRP A 57 -4.64 6.58 -3.02
N PRO A 58 -5.98 6.60 -2.89
CA PRO A 58 -6.80 5.53 -3.46
C PRO A 58 -6.78 5.51 -4.99
N ILE A 59 -6.62 6.67 -5.62
CA ILE A 59 -6.51 6.80 -7.08
C ILE A 59 -5.16 6.27 -7.56
N GLN A 60 -4.07 6.66 -6.89
CA GLN A 60 -2.72 6.13 -7.17
C GLN A 60 -2.67 4.62 -6.97
N GLU A 61 -3.22 4.11 -5.87
CA GLU A 61 -3.27 2.69 -5.54
C GLU A 61 -3.93 1.89 -6.66
N TRP A 62 -5.13 2.30 -7.10
CA TRP A 62 -5.82 1.69 -8.23
C TRP A 62 -4.98 1.74 -9.51
N TRP A 63 -4.39 2.90 -9.82
CA TRP A 63 -3.60 3.08 -11.04
C TRP A 63 -2.36 2.20 -11.05
N LEU A 64 -1.59 2.19 -9.95
CA LEU A 64 -0.41 1.36 -9.81
C LEU A 64 -0.78 -0.12 -9.88
N HIS A 65 -1.84 -0.53 -9.21
CA HIS A 65 -2.27 -1.92 -9.23
C HIS A 65 -2.64 -2.36 -10.66
N LYS A 66 -3.49 -1.60 -11.35
CA LYS A 66 -3.92 -1.93 -12.72
C LYS A 66 -2.82 -1.81 -13.76
N VAL A 67 -2.03 -0.74 -13.72
CA VAL A 67 -1.11 -0.37 -14.80
C VAL A 67 0.30 -0.90 -14.56
N LEU A 68 0.81 -0.79 -13.34
CA LEU A 68 2.19 -1.19 -13.01
C LEU A 68 2.27 -2.65 -12.57
N LEU A 69 1.41 -3.09 -11.66
CA LEU A 69 1.46 -4.44 -11.10
C LEU A 69 0.87 -5.50 -12.04
N HIS A 70 -0.11 -5.13 -12.88
CA HIS A 70 -0.66 -6.00 -13.93
C HIS A 70 -0.10 -5.69 -15.32
N ALA A 71 1.04 -4.99 -15.39
CA ALA A 71 1.73 -4.74 -16.66
C ALA A 71 2.10 -6.06 -17.34
N LYS A 72 1.71 -6.21 -18.62
CA LYS A 72 2.10 -7.37 -19.41
C LYS A 72 3.61 -7.34 -19.71
N PRO A 73 4.30 -8.49 -19.72
CA PRO A 73 5.68 -8.56 -20.17
C PRO A 73 5.84 -8.04 -21.60
N VAL A 74 6.92 -7.31 -21.87
CA VAL A 74 7.29 -6.84 -23.20
C VAL A 74 8.31 -7.79 -23.83
N ARG A 75 8.19 -8.04 -25.14
CA ARG A 75 9.18 -8.83 -25.87
C ARG A 75 10.24 -7.93 -26.46
N LEU A 76 11.50 -8.12 -26.05
CA LEU A 76 12.66 -7.39 -26.56
C LEU A 76 13.72 -8.40 -27.03
N PHE A 77 14.14 -8.32 -28.29
CA PHE A 77 15.15 -9.23 -28.87
C PHE A 77 14.88 -10.73 -28.60
N GLY A 78 13.62 -11.16 -28.75
CA GLY A 78 13.20 -12.54 -28.52
C GLY A 78 13.07 -12.95 -27.05
N ARG A 79 13.40 -12.07 -26.09
CA ARG A 79 13.26 -12.32 -24.65
C ARG A 79 12.04 -11.60 -24.08
N SER A 80 11.32 -12.26 -23.19
CA SER A 80 10.21 -11.67 -22.44
C SER A 80 10.73 -10.98 -21.19
N ILE A 81 10.52 -9.68 -21.07
CA ILE A 81 10.96 -8.85 -19.94
C ILE A 81 9.72 -8.29 -19.24
N ALA A 82 9.55 -8.65 -17.97
CA ALA A 82 8.50 -8.11 -17.11
C ALA A 82 9.07 -7.08 -16.13
N LEU A 83 8.27 -6.06 -15.81
CA LEU A 83 8.60 -5.14 -14.73
C LEU A 83 8.75 -5.91 -13.42
N GLY A 84 9.71 -5.50 -12.57
CA GLY A 84 9.97 -6.15 -11.30
C GLY A 84 8.71 -6.22 -10.42
N ALA A 85 7.97 -5.11 -10.36
CA ALA A 85 6.71 -5.01 -9.62
C ALA A 85 5.62 -5.96 -10.16
N ALA A 86 5.50 -6.09 -11.49
CA ALA A 86 4.57 -7.03 -12.10
C ALA A 86 4.94 -8.49 -11.82
N ARG A 87 6.24 -8.82 -11.82
CA ARG A 87 6.72 -10.16 -11.46
C ARG A 87 6.42 -10.49 -10.00
N THR A 88 6.68 -9.57 -9.07
CA THR A 88 6.39 -9.79 -7.64
C THR A 88 4.89 -9.92 -7.38
N HIS A 89 4.07 -9.12 -8.07
CA HIS A 89 2.62 -9.22 -7.97
C HIS A 89 2.07 -10.51 -8.57
N GLY A 90 2.60 -10.94 -9.73
CA GLY A 90 2.26 -12.24 -10.31
C GLY A 90 2.59 -13.41 -9.37
N TYR A 91 3.73 -13.35 -8.67
CA TYR A 91 4.08 -14.34 -7.64
C TYR A 91 3.08 -14.31 -6.46
N HIS A 92 2.61 -13.12 -6.07
CA HIS A 92 1.58 -12.97 -5.06
C HIS A 92 0.25 -13.60 -5.48
N HIS A 93 -0.20 -13.37 -6.73
CA HIS A 93 -1.38 -14.01 -7.30
C HIS A 93 -1.28 -15.54 -7.31
N ALA A 94 -0.10 -16.08 -7.63
CA ALA A 94 0.15 -17.53 -7.61
C ALA A 94 0.22 -18.12 -6.18
N HIS A 95 0.66 -17.32 -5.21
CA HIS A 95 0.86 -17.75 -3.82
C HIS A 95 0.25 -16.76 -2.82
N PRO A 96 -1.09 -16.61 -2.80
CA PRO A 96 -1.77 -15.54 -2.07
C PRO A 96 -1.70 -15.70 -0.54
N THR A 97 -1.38 -16.90 -0.03
CA THR A 97 -1.22 -17.15 1.42
C THR A 97 0.22 -17.07 1.90
N CYS A 98 1.19 -16.87 0.99
CA CYS A 98 2.59 -16.67 1.34
C CYS A 98 2.78 -15.26 1.92
N ALA A 99 3.11 -15.16 3.21
CA ALA A 99 3.17 -13.87 3.90
C ALA A 99 4.13 -12.85 3.26
N ALA A 100 5.25 -13.32 2.71
CA ALA A 100 6.23 -12.44 2.07
C ALA A 100 5.75 -11.88 0.72
N SER A 101 4.80 -12.54 0.04
CA SER A 101 4.30 -12.10 -1.26
C SER A 101 3.26 -10.98 -1.14
N THR A 102 2.66 -10.79 0.04
CA THR A 102 1.62 -9.79 0.28
C THR A 102 2.19 -8.43 0.71
N LEU A 103 3.50 -8.22 0.64
CA LEU A 103 4.19 -7.01 1.07
C LEU A 103 5.05 -6.48 -0.07
N LEU A 104 5.36 -5.19 -0.04
CA LEU A 104 6.38 -4.66 -0.93
C LEU A 104 7.74 -5.28 -0.54
N PRO A 105 8.60 -5.61 -1.53
CA PRO A 105 9.96 -6.02 -1.22
C PRO A 105 10.66 -4.94 -0.40
N THR A 106 11.37 -5.33 0.66
CA THR A 106 12.11 -4.40 1.53
C THR A 106 13.04 -3.48 0.74
N SER A 107 13.68 -4.00 -0.33
CA SER A 107 14.54 -3.20 -1.22
C SER A 107 13.77 -2.12 -1.99
N THR A 108 12.51 -2.38 -2.36
CA THR A 108 11.63 -1.39 -3.00
C THR A 108 11.29 -0.28 -2.01
N VAL A 109 10.89 -0.63 -0.78
CA VAL A 109 10.61 0.36 0.27
C VAL A 109 11.84 1.18 0.65
N ALA A 110 13.02 0.55 0.75
CA ALA A 110 14.27 1.24 1.02
C ALA A 110 14.61 2.33 -0.02
N VAL A 111 14.15 2.17 -1.28
CA VAL A 111 14.28 3.19 -2.33
C VAL A 111 13.13 4.20 -2.29
N LEU A 112 11.90 3.75 -2.06
CA LEU A 112 10.73 4.63 -2.05
C LEU A 112 10.72 5.61 -0.88
N VAL A 113 11.21 5.21 0.30
CA VAL A 113 11.30 6.09 1.47
C VAL A 113 12.08 7.38 1.17
N PRO A 114 13.35 7.37 0.75
CA PRO A 114 14.08 8.61 0.48
C PRO A 114 13.48 9.43 -0.68
N ILE A 115 12.93 8.78 -1.72
CA ILE A 115 12.20 9.47 -2.80
C ILE A 115 11.00 10.23 -2.24
N HIS A 116 10.23 9.58 -1.37
CA HIS A 116 9.08 10.16 -0.71
C HIS A 116 9.46 11.34 0.20
N LEU A 117 10.56 11.24 0.96
CA LEU A 117 11.08 12.37 1.73
C LEU A 117 11.45 13.55 0.81
N ALA A 118 12.20 13.28 -0.25
CA ALA A 118 12.61 14.32 -1.22
C ALA A 118 11.40 15.00 -1.88
N LEU A 119 10.38 14.22 -2.26
CA LEU A 119 9.13 14.72 -2.84
C LEU A 119 8.49 15.80 -1.97
N TRP A 120 8.33 15.54 -0.66
CA TRP A 120 7.71 16.50 0.25
C TRP A 120 8.57 17.71 0.54
N LEU A 121 9.89 17.55 0.58
CA LEU A 121 10.81 18.68 0.74
C LEU A 121 10.78 19.62 -0.47
N VAL A 122 10.44 19.12 -1.66
CA VAL A 122 10.33 19.92 -2.89
C VAL A 122 8.93 20.51 -3.06
N LEU A 123 7.87 19.73 -2.82
CA LEU A 123 6.50 20.13 -3.13
C LEU A 123 5.82 20.95 -2.03
N ALA A 124 6.19 20.73 -0.76
CA ALA A 124 5.45 21.36 0.34
C ALA A 124 5.83 22.84 0.50
N PRO A 125 4.85 23.72 0.77
CA PRO A 125 5.09 25.15 0.91
C PRO A 125 5.83 25.52 2.20
N THR A 126 5.85 24.64 3.20
CA THR A 126 6.55 24.83 4.46
C THR A 126 7.17 23.52 4.94
N ARG A 127 8.19 23.62 5.81
CA ARG A 127 8.80 22.43 6.44
C ARG A 127 7.79 21.65 7.29
N GLY A 128 6.85 22.34 7.94
CA GLY A 128 5.78 21.69 8.72
C GLY A 128 4.82 20.90 7.83
N ALA A 129 4.39 21.49 6.71
CA ALA A 129 3.57 20.80 5.72
C ALA A 129 4.31 19.62 5.07
N ALA A 130 5.62 19.75 4.81
CA ALA A 130 6.45 18.64 4.33
C ALA A 130 6.44 17.47 5.32
N CYS A 131 6.68 17.75 6.60
CA CYS A 131 6.68 16.75 7.65
C CYS A 131 5.30 16.06 7.77
N THR A 132 4.21 16.83 7.73
CA THR A 132 2.84 16.30 7.71
C THR A 132 2.58 15.42 6.50
N GLY A 133 3.09 15.78 5.32
CA GLY A 133 2.95 14.96 4.12
C GLY A 133 3.70 13.63 4.24
N ILE A 134 4.92 13.66 4.78
CA ILE A 134 5.71 12.45 5.06
C ILE A 134 4.96 11.53 6.04
N VAL A 135 4.35 12.11 7.08
CA VAL A 135 3.50 11.37 8.03
C VAL A 135 2.28 10.78 7.32
N ALA A 136 1.52 11.60 6.59
CA ALA A 136 0.26 11.18 5.98
C ALA A 136 0.46 10.07 4.94
N LEU A 137 1.40 10.24 4.03
CA LEU A 137 1.65 9.25 2.97
C LEU A 137 2.41 8.02 3.52
N GLY A 138 3.28 8.19 4.53
CA GLY A 138 3.90 7.07 5.23
C GLY A 138 2.88 6.21 5.99
N ALA A 139 1.91 6.86 6.64
CA ALA A 139 0.79 6.18 7.29
C ALA A 139 -0.08 5.44 6.26
N ALA A 140 -0.40 6.08 5.12
CA ALA A 140 -1.17 5.44 4.06
C ALA A 140 -0.47 4.17 3.52
N ALA A 141 0.85 4.23 3.29
CA ALA A 141 1.64 3.08 2.85
C ALA A 141 1.66 1.93 3.87
N LEU A 142 1.89 2.23 5.14
CA LEU A 142 1.88 1.22 6.20
C LEU A 142 0.49 0.60 6.39
N LEU A 143 -0.57 1.42 6.33
CA LEU A 143 -1.96 0.96 6.41
C LEU A 143 -2.31 0.06 5.22
N TYR A 144 -1.91 0.42 4.01
CA TYR A 144 -2.09 -0.42 2.83
C TYR A 144 -1.45 -1.80 3.01
N GLU A 145 -0.16 -1.86 3.38
CA GLU A 145 0.52 -3.14 3.61
C GLU A 145 -0.16 -3.95 4.72
N TRP A 146 -0.57 -3.29 5.81
CA TRP A 146 -1.27 -3.94 6.92
C TRP A 146 -2.59 -4.55 6.48
N ILE A 147 -3.42 -3.78 5.76
CA ILE A 147 -4.74 -4.23 5.30
C ILE A 147 -4.58 -5.36 4.28
N HIS A 148 -3.59 -5.28 3.38
CA HIS A 148 -3.30 -6.31 2.38
C HIS A 148 -2.86 -7.62 3.06
N PHE A 149 -1.89 -7.52 3.97
CA PHE A 149 -1.44 -8.65 4.77
C PHE A 149 -2.57 -9.29 5.59
N LEU A 150 -3.41 -8.48 6.23
CA LEU A 150 -4.55 -8.95 7.02
C LEU A 150 -5.62 -9.60 6.14
N THR A 151 -5.84 -9.09 4.93
CA THR A 151 -6.83 -9.61 3.96
C THR A 151 -6.55 -11.06 3.59
N HIS A 152 -5.27 -11.41 3.43
CA HIS A 152 -4.81 -12.77 3.10
C HIS A 152 -4.67 -13.71 4.31
N SER A 153 -4.93 -13.22 5.53
CA SER A 153 -5.00 -14.06 6.73
C SER A 153 -6.38 -14.70 6.94
N ALA A 154 -6.45 -15.65 7.88
CA ALA A 154 -7.71 -16.22 8.34
C ALA A 154 -8.49 -15.34 9.33
N TYR A 155 -8.02 -14.10 9.59
CA TYR A 155 -8.75 -13.13 10.38
C TYR A 155 -10.11 -12.82 9.72
N ARG A 156 -11.16 -12.85 10.55
CA ARG A 156 -12.54 -12.55 10.13
C ARG A 156 -12.76 -11.04 10.18
N PRO A 157 -13.25 -10.41 9.09
CA PRO A 157 -13.59 -9.00 9.12
C PRO A 157 -14.61 -8.66 10.20
N THR A 158 -14.37 -7.57 10.92
CA THR A 158 -15.24 -7.07 12.00
C THR A 158 -16.03 -5.82 11.61
N THR A 159 -15.71 -5.22 10.45
CA THR A 159 -16.38 -4.03 9.93
C THR A 159 -16.90 -4.28 8.52
N ALA A 160 -17.98 -3.59 8.14
CA ALA A 160 -18.54 -3.69 6.78
C ALA A 160 -17.54 -3.24 5.72
N TRP A 161 -16.79 -2.17 5.98
CA TRP A 161 -15.72 -1.70 5.09
C TRP A 161 -14.66 -2.77 4.85
N PHE A 162 -14.10 -3.36 5.91
CA PHE A 162 -13.04 -4.36 5.74
C PHE A 162 -13.57 -5.66 5.13
N ALA A 163 -14.82 -6.03 5.40
CA ALA A 163 -15.48 -7.14 4.73
C ALA A 163 -15.56 -6.91 3.21
N GLU A 164 -15.87 -5.68 2.78
CA GLU A 164 -15.94 -5.33 1.36
C GLU A 164 -14.58 -5.30 0.69
N VAL A 165 -13.56 -4.70 1.34
CA VAL A 165 -12.16 -4.73 0.88
C VAL A 165 -11.72 -6.18 0.64
N LYS A 166 -11.91 -7.05 1.65
CA LYS A 166 -11.54 -8.46 1.56
C LYS A 166 -12.32 -9.17 0.45
N ARG A 167 -13.63 -8.94 0.33
CA ARG A 167 -14.47 -9.57 -0.69
C ARG A 167 -14.01 -9.20 -2.11
N ARG A 168 -13.88 -7.91 -2.42
CA ARG A 168 -13.46 -7.44 -3.76
C ARG A 168 -12.05 -7.88 -4.10
N HIS A 169 -11.12 -7.82 -3.14
CA HIS A 169 -9.76 -8.32 -3.36
C HIS A 169 -9.71 -9.84 -3.60
N MET A 170 -10.54 -10.62 -2.91
CA MET A 170 -10.64 -12.07 -3.20
C MET A 170 -11.30 -12.36 -4.56
N LEU A 171 -12.22 -11.50 -5.03
CA LEU A 171 -12.75 -11.59 -6.40
C LEU A 171 -11.67 -11.30 -7.43
N HIS A 172 -10.84 -10.29 -7.20
CA HIS A 172 -9.67 -9.98 -8.02
C HIS A 172 -8.75 -11.20 -8.16
N HIS A 173 -8.38 -11.84 -7.04
CA HIS A 173 -7.48 -12.99 -7.05
C HIS A 173 -8.04 -14.24 -7.75
N HIS A 174 -9.33 -14.51 -7.62
CA HIS A 174 -9.87 -15.84 -7.97
C HIS A 174 -10.87 -15.85 -9.13
N LYS A 175 -11.51 -14.72 -9.45
CA LYS A 175 -12.61 -14.69 -10.43
C LYS A 175 -12.37 -13.70 -11.56
N SER A 176 -11.88 -12.51 -11.26
CA SER A 176 -11.79 -11.40 -12.20
C SER A 176 -10.46 -10.66 -12.04
N PRO A 177 -9.34 -11.27 -12.50
CA PRO A 177 -8.01 -10.68 -12.35
C PRO A 177 -7.81 -9.38 -13.13
N ASP A 178 -8.73 -9.06 -14.05
CA ASP A 178 -8.80 -7.82 -14.81
C ASP A 178 -9.77 -6.77 -14.21
N ARG A 179 -10.29 -7.02 -13.00
CA ARG A 179 -11.24 -6.15 -12.27
C ARG A 179 -10.89 -6.07 -10.79
N PHE A 180 -11.57 -5.18 -10.05
CA PHE A 180 -11.39 -5.02 -8.60
C PHE A 180 -9.96 -4.66 -8.17
N PHE A 181 -9.38 -3.64 -8.81
CA PHE A 181 -8.01 -3.19 -8.53
C PHE A 181 -7.91 -2.24 -7.33
N ALA A 182 -8.97 -1.51 -7.01
CA ALA A 182 -8.98 -0.62 -5.85
C ALA A 182 -8.99 -1.46 -4.57
N PHE A 183 -8.25 -1.00 -3.55
CA PHE A 183 -8.05 -1.78 -2.35
C PHE A 183 -8.57 -1.06 -1.10
N VAL A 184 -7.94 0.01 -0.63
CA VAL A 184 -8.33 0.70 0.62
C VAL A 184 -9.67 1.43 0.49
N VAL A 185 -9.98 1.95 -0.71
CA VAL A 185 -11.28 2.57 -1.03
C VAL A 185 -11.89 1.82 -2.22
N PRO A 186 -12.65 0.73 -1.99
CA PRO A 186 -13.06 -0.15 -3.08
C PRO A 186 -14.02 0.49 -4.10
N SER A 187 -14.70 1.58 -3.74
CA SER A 187 -15.58 2.32 -4.65
C SER A 187 -14.83 3.00 -5.81
N VAL A 188 -13.50 3.15 -5.71
CA VAL A 188 -12.69 3.66 -6.83
C VAL A 188 -12.82 2.76 -8.06
N ASP A 189 -13.00 1.43 -7.88
CA ASP A 189 -13.29 0.54 -9.01
C ASP A 189 -14.60 0.90 -9.71
N ASP A 190 -15.62 1.34 -8.97
CA ASP A 190 -16.92 1.70 -9.55
C ASP A 190 -16.81 2.99 -10.35
N TRP A 191 -16.04 3.97 -9.86
CA TRP A 191 -15.75 5.23 -10.55
C TRP A 191 -14.90 5.02 -11.82
N MET A 192 -13.98 4.06 -11.78
CA MET A 192 -13.05 3.77 -12.86
C MET A 192 -13.53 2.67 -13.82
N GLY A 193 -14.74 2.15 -13.62
CA GLY A 193 -15.36 1.15 -14.50
C GLY A 193 -14.80 -0.28 -14.36
N THR A 194 -14.13 -0.59 -13.25
CA THR A 194 -13.54 -1.91 -12.95
C THR A 194 -14.24 -2.65 -11.80
N GLY A 195 -15.40 -2.15 -11.33
CA GLY A 195 -16.12 -2.68 -10.15
C GLY A 195 -17.32 -3.60 -10.42
N LYS A 196 -17.64 -3.88 -11.69
CA LYS A 196 -18.72 -4.80 -12.10
C LYS A 196 -18.18 -5.93 -12.93
#